data_AF-A0A8X6K3G5-F1
#
_entry.id   AF-A0A8X6K3G5-F1
#
_cell.length_a   1.000
_cell.length_b   1.000
_cell.length_c   1.000
_cell.angle_alpha   90.00
_cell.angle_beta   90.00
_cell.angle_gamma   90.00
#
_symmetry.space_group_name_H-M   'P 1'
#
loop_
_entity.id
_entity.type
_entity.pdbx_description
1 polymer ?
#
loop_
_entity_poly.entity_id
_entity_poly.type
_entity_poly.pdbx_seq_one_letter_code
_entity_poly.pdbx_strand_id
1 'polypeptide(L)'
;EAMKIAGVKFDHVFCSPSLRCVETCTNALKASEQTHLPINIEPGLFEWLSWYRDGMPKWMSLEELKNCGFNIVMDYEPVIKATDVTNVKETSEEYYMRNYLVSSKLVEKYSGNLLFVAHAASLDTCSRQLTGKPPRNEQDLLTIVPKATYASVAVVEQLSNGLWQLTEPPFPPLMHTNNVNFEWKILLD
;
A
#
# COMPACT_ATOMS: atom_id res chain seq x y z
N GLU A 1 9.67 2.69 -13.50
CA GLU A 1 10.97 3.34 -13.81
C GLU A 1 11.06 4.77 -13.27
N ALA A 2 9.97 5.55 -13.21
CA ALA A 2 10.01 6.95 -12.77
C ALA A 2 10.71 7.18 -11.42
N MET A 3 10.51 6.29 -10.42
CA MET A 3 11.24 6.30 -9.15
C MET A 3 12.77 6.21 -9.32
N LYS A 4 13.26 5.34 -10.21
CA LYS A 4 14.70 5.22 -10.52
C LYS A 4 15.24 6.52 -11.13
N ILE A 5 14.52 7.06 -12.11
CA ILE A 5 14.92 8.29 -12.82
C ILE A 5 14.97 9.47 -11.85
N ALA A 6 14.00 9.56 -10.94
CA ALA A 6 13.95 10.57 -9.89
C ALA A 6 14.97 10.32 -8.74
N GLY A 7 15.77 9.24 -8.80
CA GLY A 7 16.75 8.93 -7.77
C GLY A 7 16.16 8.49 -6.43
N VAL A 8 14.90 8.07 -6.39
CA VAL A 8 14.24 7.60 -5.15
C VAL A 8 14.91 6.31 -4.68
N LYS A 9 15.40 6.33 -3.44
CA LYS A 9 15.98 5.17 -2.76
C LYS A 9 15.12 4.81 -1.55
N PHE A 10 14.83 3.53 -1.38
CA PHE A 10 14.11 3.02 -0.22
C PHE A 10 15.07 2.27 0.69
N ASP A 11 14.85 2.39 1.99
CA ASP A 11 15.61 1.68 3.02
C ASP A 11 14.82 0.47 3.56
N HIS A 12 13.49 0.63 3.63
CA HIS A 12 12.60 -0.40 4.15
C HIS A 12 11.31 -0.49 3.31
N VAL A 13 10.82 -1.71 3.12
CA VAL A 13 9.65 -1.99 2.28
C VAL A 13 8.61 -2.77 3.08
N PHE A 14 7.39 -2.26 3.12
CA PHE A 14 6.24 -2.88 3.78
C PHE A 14 5.08 -3.03 2.80
N CYS A 15 4.41 -4.17 2.85
CA CYS A 15 3.38 -4.48 1.88
C CYS A 15 2.17 -5.15 2.54
N SER A 16 0.97 -4.79 2.08
CA SER A 16 -0.25 -5.51 2.43
C SER A 16 -0.14 -6.99 2.02
N PRO A 17 -0.73 -7.94 2.77
CA PRO A 17 -0.70 -9.37 2.44
C PRO A 17 -1.49 -9.76 1.18
N SER A 18 -2.20 -8.82 0.55
CA SER A 18 -2.89 -9.10 -0.71
C SER A 18 -1.89 -9.39 -1.82
N LEU A 19 -2.09 -10.49 -2.57
CA LEU A 19 -1.19 -10.87 -3.66
C LEU A 19 -0.96 -9.73 -4.67
N ARG A 20 -2.03 -9.02 -5.06
CA ARG A 20 -1.95 -7.83 -5.93
C ARG A 20 -0.98 -6.75 -5.41
N CYS A 21 -0.86 -6.59 -4.10
CA CYS A 21 0.05 -5.64 -3.48
C CYS A 21 1.49 -6.18 -3.54
N VAL A 22 1.70 -7.46 -3.23
CA VAL A 22 3.03 -8.10 -3.25
C VAL A 22 3.60 -8.12 -4.68
N GLU A 23 2.78 -8.45 -5.68
CA GLU A 23 3.15 -8.40 -7.10
C GLU A 23 3.49 -6.98 -7.54
N THR A 24 2.67 -5.99 -7.14
CA THR A 24 2.93 -4.57 -7.42
C THR A 24 4.25 -4.12 -6.79
N CYS A 25 4.47 -4.49 -5.52
CA CYS A 25 5.67 -4.14 -4.76
C CYS A 25 6.93 -4.70 -5.43
N THR A 26 6.90 -5.99 -5.79
CA THR A 26 7.99 -6.67 -6.49
C THR A 26 8.32 -5.98 -7.82
N ASN A 27 7.29 -5.63 -8.61
CA ASN A 27 7.50 -4.97 -9.90
C ASN A 27 7.96 -3.51 -9.73
N ALA A 28 7.52 -2.79 -8.70
CA ALA A 28 8.01 -1.46 -8.39
C ALA A 28 9.50 -1.47 -7.97
N LEU A 29 9.91 -2.44 -7.16
CA LEU A 29 11.32 -2.66 -6.80
C LEU A 29 12.16 -3.06 -8.02
N LYS A 30 11.64 -3.94 -8.89
CA LYS A 30 12.29 -4.30 -10.16
C LYS A 30 12.49 -3.09 -11.06
N ALA A 31 11.44 -2.32 -11.31
CA ALA A 31 11.49 -1.14 -12.17
C ALA A 31 12.27 0.03 -11.56
N SER A 32 12.57 -0.02 -10.25
CA SER A 32 13.44 0.95 -9.58
C SER A 32 14.88 0.45 -9.37
N GLU A 33 15.20 -0.78 -9.81
CA GLU A 33 16.49 -1.47 -9.58
C GLU A 33 16.85 -1.66 -8.10
N GLN A 34 15.85 -1.97 -7.28
CA GLN A 34 15.96 -2.14 -5.83
C GLN A 34 15.46 -3.51 -5.36
N THR A 35 15.56 -4.55 -6.20
CA THR A 35 15.10 -5.92 -5.89
C THR A 35 15.86 -6.59 -4.75
N HIS A 36 17.02 -6.04 -4.36
CA HIS A 36 17.78 -6.50 -3.20
C HIS A 36 17.06 -6.20 -1.88
N LEU A 37 16.13 -5.23 -1.85
CA LEU A 37 15.34 -4.91 -0.67
C LEU A 37 14.29 -6.00 -0.43
N PRO A 38 14.23 -6.58 0.78
CA PRO A 38 13.24 -7.58 1.10
C PRO A 38 11.90 -6.92 1.52
N ILE A 39 10.81 -7.63 1.29
CA ILE A 39 9.43 -7.17 1.51
C ILE A 39 8.94 -7.69 2.86
N ASN A 40 8.59 -6.78 3.76
CA ASN A 40 7.95 -7.09 5.03
C ASN A 40 6.43 -7.12 4.84
N ILE A 41 5.79 -8.27 5.09
CA ILE A 41 4.33 -8.39 4.97
C ILE A 41 3.67 -7.86 6.23
N GLU A 42 2.91 -6.77 6.10
CA GLU A 42 2.22 -6.09 7.20
C GLU A 42 0.69 -6.23 7.03
N PRO A 43 0.05 -7.16 7.76
CA PRO A 43 -1.40 -7.34 7.73
C PRO A 43 -2.19 -6.08 8.09
N GLY A 44 -1.64 -5.22 8.95
CA GLY A 44 -2.27 -3.96 9.30
C GLY A 44 -2.41 -2.98 8.12
N LEU A 45 -1.74 -3.20 6.98
CA LEU A 45 -1.93 -2.45 5.73
C LEU A 45 -3.02 -3.05 4.82
N PHE A 46 -3.74 -4.09 5.27
CA PHE A 46 -4.89 -4.60 4.53
C PHE A 46 -6.03 -3.56 4.48
N GLU A 47 -6.83 -3.65 3.43
CA GLU A 47 -7.93 -2.73 3.12
C GLU A 47 -9.06 -2.79 4.15
N TRP A 48 -10.06 -1.91 3.97
CA TRP A 48 -11.16 -1.77 4.91
C TRP A 48 -12.03 -3.04 4.95
N LEU A 49 -12.15 -3.65 6.13
CA LEU A 49 -12.83 -4.94 6.29
C LEU A 49 -14.33 -4.88 5.99
N SER A 50 -14.95 -3.71 6.05
CA SER A 50 -16.36 -3.55 5.65
C SER A 50 -16.64 -3.83 4.18
N TRP A 51 -15.60 -3.89 3.33
CA TRP A 51 -15.72 -4.36 1.94
C TRP A 51 -15.81 -5.88 1.80
N TYR A 52 -15.55 -6.64 2.87
CA TYR A 52 -15.49 -8.11 2.89
C TYR A 52 -16.63 -8.74 3.68
N ARG A 53 -17.87 -8.45 3.29
CA ARG A 53 -19.08 -8.94 3.98
C ARG A 53 -19.29 -10.45 3.83
N ASP A 54 -18.88 -11.00 2.70
CA ASP A 54 -19.09 -12.42 2.34
C ASP A 54 -17.91 -13.32 2.74
N GLY A 55 -16.93 -12.76 3.46
CA GLY A 55 -15.76 -13.47 3.93
C GLY A 55 -14.44 -12.80 3.55
N MET A 56 -13.42 -13.06 4.35
CA MET A 56 -12.07 -12.56 4.14
C MET A 56 -11.37 -13.35 3.03
N PRO A 57 -10.53 -12.70 2.21
CA PRO A 57 -9.72 -13.42 1.24
C PRO A 57 -8.69 -14.27 1.97
N LYS A 58 -8.41 -15.45 1.42
CA LYS A 58 -7.31 -16.28 1.91
C LYS A 58 -6.00 -15.72 1.37
N TRP A 59 -5.19 -15.12 2.26
CA TRP A 59 -3.84 -14.70 1.90
C TRP A 59 -2.92 -15.91 1.76
N MET A 60 -1.93 -15.79 0.87
CA MET A 60 -0.84 -16.75 0.80
C MET A 60 0.00 -16.67 2.08
N SER A 61 0.53 -17.81 2.52
CA SER A 61 1.52 -17.85 3.61
C SER A 61 2.84 -17.22 3.16
N LEU A 62 3.69 -16.83 4.12
CA LEU A 62 5.03 -16.31 3.80
C LEU A 62 5.86 -17.36 3.04
N GLU A 63 5.69 -18.64 3.35
CA GLU A 63 6.35 -19.75 2.65
C GLU A 63 5.85 -19.88 1.22
N GLU A 64 4.53 -19.80 0.99
CA GLU A 64 3.95 -19.83 -0.35
C GLU A 64 4.46 -18.66 -1.19
N LEU A 65 4.47 -17.44 -0.64
CA LEU A 65 5.02 -16.27 -1.33
C LEU A 65 6.50 -16.45 -1.69
N LYS A 66 7.31 -16.94 -0.74
CA LYS A 66 8.74 -17.20 -0.96
C LYS A 66 8.97 -18.29 -2.01
N ASN A 67 8.16 -19.36 -1.99
CA ASN A 67 8.21 -20.43 -2.99
C ASN A 67 7.80 -19.95 -4.39
N CYS A 68 6.94 -18.92 -4.48
CA CYS A 68 6.63 -18.23 -5.73
C CYS A 68 7.73 -17.26 -6.18
N GLY A 69 8.82 -17.11 -5.43
CA GLY A 69 9.98 -16.30 -5.82
C GLY A 69 9.93 -14.83 -5.36
N PHE A 70 8.98 -14.47 -4.48
CA PHE A 70 8.97 -13.13 -3.88
C PHE A 70 10.07 -13.01 -2.80
N ASN A 71 10.74 -11.86 -2.73
CA ASN A 71 11.80 -11.58 -1.75
C ASN A 71 11.19 -11.21 -0.38
N ILE A 72 10.61 -12.20 0.31
CA ILE A 72 9.86 -11.99 1.57
C ILE A 72 10.77 -12.15 2.80
N VAL A 73 10.63 -11.23 3.78
CA VAL A 73 11.21 -11.38 5.12
C VAL A 73 10.38 -12.38 5.93
N MET A 74 11.01 -13.48 6.37
CA MET A 74 10.31 -14.58 7.05
C MET A 74 10.13 -14.37 8.56
N ASP A 75 10.98 -13.56 9.17
CA ASP A 75 11.07 -13.27 10.59
C ASP A 75 10.60 -11.85 10.95
N TYR A 76 9.93 -11.17 10.01
CA TYR A 76 9.30 -9.88 10.28
C TYR A 76 8.16 -10.06 11.28
N GLU A 77 8.24 -9.37 12.41
CA GLU A 77 7.14 -9.25 13.35
C GLU A 77 6.23 -8.07 12.96
N PRO A 78 5.01 -8.33 12.45
CA PRO A 78 4.12 -7.25 12.03
C PRO A 78 3.61 -6.43 13.22
N VAL A 79 3.36 -5.15 12.97
CA VAL A 79 2.73 -4.25 13.95
C VAL A 79 1.35 -4.78 14.33
N ILE A 80 0.63 -5.32 13.36
CA ILE A 80 -0.68 -5.95 13.57
C ILE A 80 -0.65 -7.34 12.97
N LYS A 81 -0.92 -8.36 13.78
CA LYS A 81 -0.88 -9.75 13.33
C LYS A 81 -2.07 -10.05 12.43
N ALA A 82 -1.88 -11.00 11.52
CA ALA A 82 -2.95 -11.44 10.61
C ALA A 82 -4.22 -11.86 11.36
N THR A 83 -4.07 -12.56 12.49
CA THR A 83 -5.17 -13.02 13.36
C THR A 83 -6.02 -11.88 13.93
N ASP A 84 -5.43 -10.69 14.09
CA ASP A 84 -6.06 -9.53 14.70
C ASP A 84 -6.86 -8.73 13.66
N VAL A 85 -6.55 -8.92 12.37
CA VAL A 85 -7.27 -8.30 11.24
C VAL A 85 -8.42 -9.17 10.76
N THR A 86 -8.26 -10.50 10.70
CA THR A 86 -9.22 -11.38 10.01
C THR A 86 -10.48 -11.72 10.80
N ASN A 87 -10.54 -11.38 12.10
CA ASN A 87 -11.61 -11.81 13.01
C ASN A 87 -12.50 -10.67 13.53
N VAL A 88 -12.38 -9.47 12.95
CA VAL A 88 -13.06 -8.28 13.45
C VAL A 88 -13.91 -7.62 12.36
N LYS A 89 -15.05 -7.08 12.76
CA LYS A 89 -15.71 -6.04 11.98
C LYS A 89 -15.06 -4.73 12.38
N GLU A 90 -14.79 -3.86 11.40
CA GLU A 90 -14.24 -2.53 11.67
C GLU A 90 -15.07 -1.44 11.00
N THR A 91 -15.33 -0.39 11.76
CA THR A 91 -15.82 0.90 11.29
C THR A 91 -14.75 1.60 10.45
N SER A 92 -15.15 2.66 9.72
CA SER A 92 -14.18 3.49 8.99
C SER A 92 -13.15 4.13 9.92
N GLU A 93 -13.58 4.59 11.10
CA GLU A 93 -12.69 5.18 12.11
C GLU A 93 -11.66 4.17 12.64
N GLU A 94 -12.09 2.94 12.97
CA GLU A 94 -11.17 1.87 13.38
C GLU A 94 -10.17 1.52 12.28
N TYR A 95 -10.58 1.54 11.02
CA TYR A 95 -9.66 1.35 9.88
C TYR A 95 -8.59 2.46 9.81
N TYR A 96 -8.99 3.73 9.98
CA TYR A 96 -8.04 4.84 10.08
C TYR A 96 -7.08 4.64 11.27
N MET A 97 -7.60 4.32 12.45
CA MET A 97 -6.78 4.09 13.65
C MET A 97 -5.79 2.94 13.46
N ARG A 98 -6.20 1.86 12.79
CA ARG A 98 -5.37 0.72 12.44
C ARG A 98 -4.21 1.13 11.54
N ASN A 99 -4.49 1.83 10.44
CA ASN A 99 -3.47 2.28 9.48
C ASN A 99 -2.56 3.37 10.07
N TYR A 100 -3.08 4.23 10.94
CA TYR A 100 -2.27 5.19 11.68
C TYR A 100 -1.33 4.50 12.68
N LEU A 101 -1.81 3.49 13.41
CA LEU A 101 -0.97 2.71 14.33
C LEU A 101 0.20 2.07 13.58
N VAL A 102 -0.06 1.42 12.43
CA VAL A 102 0.99 0.85 11.58
C VAL A 102 1.97 1.93 11.13
N SER A 103 1.47 3.00 10.52
CA SER A 103 2.32 4.03 9.93
C SER A 103 3.20 4.70 10.98
N SER A 104 2.61 5.09 12.13
CA SER A 104 3.33 5.71 13.24
C SER A 104 4.39 4.78 13.85
N LYS A 105 4.08 3.50 14.06
CA LYS A 105 5.04 2.54 14.59
C LYS A 105 6.18 2.23 13.64
N LEU A 106 5.91 2.16 12.34
CA LEU A 106 6.95 1.91 11.35
C LEU A 106 7.90 3.10 11.21
N VAL A 107 7.38 4.34 11.15
CA VAL A 107 8.26 5.53 11.08
C VAL A 107 8.98 5.83 12.41
N GLU A 108 8.45 5.37 13.55
CA GLU A 108 9.15 5.42 14.84
C GLU A 108 10.29 4.40 14.91
N LYS A 109 10.07 3.19 14.39
CA LYS A 109 11.01 2.06 14.47
C LYS A 109 12.13 2.11 13.42
N TYR A 110 11.84 2.61 12.23
CA TYR A 110 12.74 2.57 11.09
C TYR A 110 13.14 3.97 10.64
N SER A 111 14.37 4.10 10.15
CA SER A 111 14.94 5.35 9.65
C SER A 111 15.02 5.32 8.12
N GLY A 112 15.07 6.50 7.49
CA GLY A 112 15.18 6.61 6.04
C GLY A 112 13.83 6.55 5.32
N ASN A 113 13.87 6.17 4.04
CA ASN A 113 12.72 6.17 3.15
C ASN A 113 11.99 4.82 3.20
N LEU A 114 10.75 4.85 3.67
CA LEU A 114 9.88 3.68 3.77
C LEU A 114 8.95 3.62 2.55
N LEU A 115 8.88 2.46 1.89
CA LEU A 115 7.90 2.18 0.84
C LEU A 115 6.74 1.35 1.41
N PHE A 116 5.53 1.90 1.37
CA PHE A 116 4.29 1.16 1.65
C PHE A 116 3.57 0.83 0.34
N VAL A 117 3.31 -0.46 0.09
CA VAL A 117 2.49 -0.90 -1.05
C VAL A 117 1.23 -1.58 -0.54
N ALA A 118 0.10 -0.90 -0.68
CA ALA A 118 -1.18 -1.31 -0.12
C ALA A 118 -2.34 -0.98 -1.09
N HIS A 119 -3.36 -0.25 -0.65
CA HIS A 119 -4.62 -0.06 -1.37
C HIS A 119 -4.93 1.40 -1.63
N ALA A 120 -5.94 1.67 -2.46
CA ALA A 120 -6.38 3.04 -2.79
C ALA A 120 -6.64 3.90 -1.54
N ALA A 121 -7.34 3.35 -0.55
CA ALA A 121 -7.62 4.03 0.72
C ALA A 121 -6.36 4.25 1.60
N SER A 122 -5.32 3.45 1.42
CA SER A 122 -4.09 3.52 2.22
C SER A 122 -3.35 4.85 2.01
N LEU A 123 -3.52 5.48 0.85
CA LEU A 123 -2.94 6.80 0.56
C LEU A 123 -3.38 7.87 1.56
N ASP A 124 -4.63 7.86 2.01
CA ASP A 124 -5.15 8.79 3.02
C ASP A 124 -5.08 8.19 4.42
N THR A 125 -5.51 6.95 4.62
CA THR A 125 -5.55 6.35 5.97
C THR A 125 -4.18 6.19 6.63
N CYS A 126 -3.11 5.95 5.86
CA CYS A 126 -1.74 5.90 6.40
C CYS A 126 -1.11 7.29 6.60
N SER A 127 -1.57 8.32 5.87
CA SER A 127 -0.93 9.65 5.89
C SER A 127 -1.68 10.70 6.71
N ARG A 128 -3.00 10.56 6.86
CA ARG A 128 -3.88 11.61 7.35
C ARG A 128 -3.59 11.99 8.79
N GLN A 129 -3.63 11.02 9.70
CA GLN A 129 -3.34 11.25 11.11
C GLN A 129 -1.86 11.50 11.36
N LEU A 130 -0.98 10.92 10.55
CA LEU A 130 0.46 11.21 10.59
C LEU A 130 0.73 12.70 10.34
N THR A 131 -0.01 13.31 9.40
CA THR A 131 0.03 14.75 9.09
C THR A 131 -0.87 15.61 9.99
N GLY A 132 -1.28 15.09 11.16
CA GLY A 132 -2.01 15.84 12.19
C GLY A 132 -3.50 16.09 11.91
N LYS A 133 -4.08 15.43 10.90
CA LYS A 133 -5.51 15.58 10.55
C LYS A 133 -6.35 14.47 11.21
N PRO A 134 -7.59 14.76 11.65
CA PRO A 134 -8.47 13.72 12.21
C PRO A 134 -8.88 12.70 11.14
N PRO A 135 -9.25 11.46 11.53
CA PRO A 135 -9.78 10.47 10.59
C PRO A 135 -11.01 10.98 9.84
N ARG A 136 -11.28 10.43 8.65
CA ARG A 136 -12.51 10.74 7.91
C ARG A 136 -13.62 9.80 8.36
N ASN A 137 -14.85 10.29 8.27
CA ASN A 137 -16.01 9.40 8.34
C ASN A 137 -16.12 8.54 7.06
N GLU A 138 -17.01 7.57 7.09
CA GLU A 138 -17.24 6.63 6.00
C GLU A 138 -17.62 7.32 4.67
N GLN A 139 -18.52 8.30 4.71
CA GLN A 139 -18.99 9.00 3.50
C GLN A 139 -17.86 9.73 2.79
N ASP A 140 -17.02 10.41 3.56
CA ASP A 140 -15.84 11.10 3.06
C ASP A 140 -14.84 10.10 2.47
N LEU A 141 -14.55 9.00 3.19
CA LEU A 141 -13.66 7.94 2.70
C LEU A 141 -14.15 7.38 1.34
N LEU A 142 -15.43 7.04 1.25
CA LEU A 142 -16.04 6.55 0.01
C LEU A 142 -16.00 7.58 -1.14
N THR A 143 -15.87 8.87 -0.83
CA THR A 143 -15.74 9.93 -1.82
C THR A 143 -14.30 10.07 -2.33
N ILE A 144 -13.28 9.78 -1.51
CA ILE A 144 -11.88 9.94 -1.92
C ILE A 144 -11.34 8.70 -2.62
N VAL A 145 -11.72 7.50 -2.16
CA VAL A 145 -11.12 6.24 -2.62
C VAL A 145 -11.21 6.08 -4.14
N PRO A 146 -12.34 6.38 -4.81
CA PRO A 146 -12.45 6.28 -6.27
C PRO A 146 -11.55 7.25 -7.05
N LYS A 147 -10.99 8.28 -6.39
CA LYS A 147 -10.08 9.24 -7.02
C LYS A 147 -8.65 8.73 -7.10
N ALA A 148 -8.31 7.70 -6.33
CA ALA A 148 -7.02 7.02 -6.43
C ALA A 148 -7.10 5.95 -7.52
N THR A 149 -6.29 6.12 -8.57
CA THR A 149 -6.14 5.15 -9.65
C THR A 149 -5.02 4.16 -9.34
N TYR A 150 -4.89 3.11 -10.16
CA TYR A 150 -3.80 2.14 -10.02
C TYR A 150 -2.43 2.83 -9.98
N ALA A 151 -1.58 2.38 -9.05
CA ALA A 151 -0.25 2.92 -8.82
C ALA A 151 -0.19 4.43 -8.49
N SER A 152 -1.29 5.02 -7.97
CA SER A 152 -1.26 6.34 -7.34
C SER A 152 -0.27 6.35 -6.17
N VAL A 153 0.47 7.45 -6.03
CA VAL A 153 1.52 7.61 -5.00
C VAL A 153 1.21 8.85 -4.16
N ALA A 154 1.35 8.71 -2.84
CA ALA A 154 1.41 9.82 -1.89
C ALA A 154 2.79 9.80 -1.22
N VAL A 155 3.41 10.97 -1.06
CA VAL A 155 4.67 11.12 -0.34
C VAL A 155 4.40 11.91 0.94
N VAL A 156 4.82 11.35 2.07
CA VAL A 156 4.78 12.02 3.38
C VAL A 156 6.22 12.22 3.84
N GLU A 157 6.59 13.45 4.17
CA GLU A 157 7.94 13.80 4.62
C GLU A 157 7.91 14.37 6.03
N GLN A 158 8.92 14.03 6.83
CA GLN A 158 9.14 14.63 8.14
C GLN A 158 10.01 15.88 8.00
N LEU A 159 9.48 17.01 8.46
CA LEU A 159 10.18 18.29 8.50
C LEU A 159 11.21 18.33 9.63
N SER A 160 12.11 19.30 9.57
CA SER A 160 13.13 19.53 10.61
C SER A 160 12.56 19.84 12.00
N ASN A 161 11.30 20.29 12.08
CA ASN A 161 10.57 20.50 13.34
C ASN A 161 9.86 19.24 13.85
N GLY A 162 10.05 18.09 13.19
CA GLY A 162 9.46 16.80 13.54
C GLY A 162 8.03 16.57 13.03
N LEU A 163 7.39 17.59 12.43
CA LEU A 163 6.04 17.46 11.86
C LEU A 163 6.08 16.74 10.52
N TRP A 164 5.05 15.96 10.23
CA TRP A 164 4.88 15.30 8.94
C TRP A 164 3.95 16.09 8.03
N GLN A 165 4.27 16.13 6.74
CA GLN A 165 3.41 16.75 5.72
C GLN A 165 3.33 15.91 4.45
N LEU A 166 2.22 16.04 3.72
CA LEU A 166 2.13 15.55 2.35
C LEU A 166 2.91 16.49 1.43
N THR A 167 3.71 15.92 0.54
CA THR A 167 4.49 16.66 -0.44
C THR A 167 4.28 16.10 -1.85
N GLU A 168 4.70 16.85 -2.86
CA GLU A 168 4.59 16.43 -4.25
C GLU A 168 5.51 15.24 -4.54
N PRO A 169 5.01 14.15 -5.16
CA PRO A 169 5.88 13.06 -5.59
C PRO A 169 6.97 13.57 -6.56
N PRO A 170 8.22 13.09 -6.46
CA PRO A 170 9.34 13.59 -7.27
C PRO A 170 9.30 13.09 -8.73
N PHE A 171 8.15 12.59 -9.19
CA PHE A 171 7.91 12.07 -10.52
C PHE A 171 6.45 12.26 -10.91
N PRO A 172 6.14 12.37 -12.23
CA PRO A 172 4.78 12.60 -12.69
C PRO A 172 3.85 11.41 -12.41
N PRO A 173 2.53 11.64 -12.32
CA PRO A 173 1.54 10.58 -12.20
C PRO A 173 1.46 9.73 -13.48
N LEU A 174 0.93 8.51 -13.35
CA LEU A 174 0.65 7.62 -14.49
C LEU A 174 -0.80 7.80 -14.97
N MET A 175 -0.96 8.06 -16.26
CA MET A 175 -2.27 8.12 -16.92
C MET A 175 -2.21 7.36 -18.24
N HIS A 176 -3.21 6.52 -18.49
CA HIS A 176 -3.40 5.83 -19.77
C HIS A 176 -4.90 5.68 -20.04
N THR A 177 -5.26 5.48 -21.31
CA THR A 177 -6.64 5.22 -21.72
C THR A 177 -7.00 3.74 -21.56
N ASN A 178 -8.30 3.44 -21.62
CA ASN A 178 -8.76 2.06 -21.72
C ASN A 178 -8.36 1.46 -23.07
N ASN A 179 -8.06 0.16 -23.07
CA ASN A 179 -7.85 -0.62 -24.29
C ASN A 179 -9.01 -1.61 -24.43
N VAL A 180 -9.85 -1.42 -25.46
CA VAL A 180 -11.03 -2.26 -25.68
C VAL A 180 -10.64 -3.59 -26.31
N ASN A 181 -11.37 -4.65 -25.99
CA ASN A 181 -11.15 -5.95 -26.60
C ASN A 181 -11.45 -5.90 -28.10
N PHE A 182 -10.53 -6.42 -28.91
CA PHE A 182 -10.72 -6.54 -30.35
C PHE A 182 -11.42 -7.87 -30.69
N GLU A 183 -12.62 -7.80 -31.26
CA GLU A 183 -13.35 -8.99 -31.74
C GLU A 183 -13.00 -9.25 -33.21
N TRP A 184 -12.06 -10.18 -33.46
CA TRP A 184 -11.52 -10.41 -34.80
C TRP A 184 -12.55 -10.82 -35.86
N LYS A 185 -13.71 -11.35 -35.45
CA LYS A 185 -14.79 -11.77 -36.36
C LYS A 185 -15.41 -10.62 -37.15
N ILE A 186 -15.20 -9.36 -36.74
CA ILE A 186 -15.62 -8.19 -37.52
C ILE A 186 -14.91 -8.08 -38.87
N LEU A 187 -13.84 -8.86 -39.08
CA LEU A 187 -13.07 -8.88 -40.33
C LEU A 187 -13.52 -9.99 -41.31
N LEU A 188 -14.54 -10.78 -40.98
CA LEU A 188 -14.98 -11.93 -41.78
C LEU A 188 -15.96 -11.58 -42.92
N ASP A 189 -16.08 -10.30 -43.28
CA ASP A 189 -16.80 -9.86 -44.48
C ASP A 189 -16.12 -10.36 -45.78
#